data_AF-A0A524PTC5-F1
#
_entry.id   AF-A0A524PTC5-F1
#
_cell.length_a   1.000
_cell.length_b   1.000
_cell.length_c   1.000
_cell.angle_alpha   90.00
_cell.angle_beta   90.00
_cell.angle_gamma   90.00
#
_symmetry.space_group_name_H-M   'P 1'
#
loop_
_entity.id
_entity.type
_entity.pdbx_description
1 polymer ?
#
loop_
_entity_poly.entity_id
_entity_poly.type
_entity_poly.pdbx_seq_one_letter_code
_entity_poly.pdbx_strand_id
1 'polypeptide(L)'
;MTFKQKITAASRGERAESLPFFHYWRHSSVGEAERECRNRGLGIGWIRPPHTTILHDVDVEETRAVVNGRSVIRTTFRTPLGSLYQDEVRDPGVYQWKMNRGWTGNTPLKTSHMVKTLDDYKILNHIIRNTEYKPDYFPIEQAMDWLGEDGIVLAGLTYSPMQSLLFEYVGCDGEGNIYLHQFDNPDVVEETYRTLCESREPLYEIAARSPADIVMCGDNIDSVIIPPDWFERFTL
;
A
#
# COMPACT_ATOMS: atom_id res chain seq x y z
N MET A 1 25.64 12.17 -16.72
CA MET A 1 24.28 12.33 -16.13
C MET A 1 24.29 11.89 -14.68
N THR A 2 23.55 12.55 -13.78
CA THR A 2 23.30 12.08 -12.41
C THR A 2 22.47 10.79 -12.42
N PHE A 3 22.39 10.05 -11.29
CA PHE A 3 21.55 8.85 -11.22
C PHE A 3 20.08 9.19 -11.47
N LYS A 4 19.60 10.26 -10.83
CA LYS A 4 18.28 10.81 -11.06
C LYS A 4 18.00 11.05 -12.54
N GLN A 5 18.91 11.72 -13.25
CA GLN A 5 18.77 11.97 -14.69
C GLN A 5 18.69 10.66 -15.52
N LYS A 6 19.52 9.65 -15.22
CA LYS A 6 19.48 8.37 -15.93
C LYS A 6 18.17 7.61 -15.70
N ILE A 7 17.71 7.56 -14.45
CA ILE A 7 16.45 6.87 -14.10
C ILE A 7 15.26 7.60 -14.73
N THR A 8 15.25 8.94 -14.68
CA THR A 8 14.19 9.77 -15.25
C THR A 8 14.13 9.68 -16.78
N ALA A 9 15.28 9.65 -17.44
CA ALA A 9 15.34 9.43 -18.89
C ALA A 9 14.72 8.06 -19.25
N ALA A 10 15.13 7.00 -18.54
CA ALA A 10 14.60 5.65 -18.78
C ALA A 10 13.09 5.55 -18.50
N SER A 11 12.58 6.19 -17.44
CA SER A 11 11.14 6.18 -17.15
C SER A 11 10.31 6.93 -18.19
N ARG A 12 10.92 7.84 -18.96
CA ARG A 12 10.31 8.56 -20.08
C ARG A 12 10.49 7.86 -21.44
N GLY A 13 11.09 6.66 -21.45
CA GLY A 13 11.41 5.93 -22.68
C GLY A 13 12.58 6.53 -23.47
N GLU A 14 13.33 7.46 -22.88
CA GLU A 14 14.51 8.06 -23.49
C GLU A 14 15.75 7.17 -23.30
N ARG A 15 16.74 7.31 -24.18
CA ARG A 15 17.98 6.56 -24.09
C ARG A 15 18.90 7.14 -23.01
N ALA A 16 19.04 6.42 -21.90
CA ALA A 16 20.08 6.70 -20.91
C ALA A 16 21.48 6.29 -21.44
N GLU A 17 22.51 7.00 -20.98
CA GLU A 17 23.93 6.74 -21.30
C GLU A 17 24.38 5.31 -20.90
N SER A 18 23.77 4.78 -19.83
CA SER A 18 23.97 3.44 -19.30
C SER A 18 22.67 2.94 -18.67
N LEU A 19 22.51 1.63 -18.52
CA LEU A 19 21.37 1.05 -17.81
C LEU A 19 21.29 1.63 -16.38
N PRO A 20 20.20 2.31 -15.98
CA PRO A 20 20.03 2.76 -14.61
C PRO A 20 19.87 1.55 -13.69
N PHE A 21 20.60 1.54 -12.59
CA PHE A 21 20.51 0.52 -11.55
C PHE A 21 20.18 1.20 -10.23
N PHE A 22 19.09 0.80 -9.60
CA PHE A 22 18.67 1.34 -8.31
C PHE A 22 17.98 0.30 -7.46
N HIS A 23 17.91 0.56 -6.15
CA HIS A 23 17.24 -0.30 -5.18
C HIS A 23 16.21 0.50 -4.40
N TYR A 24 15.07 -0.11 -4.09
CA TYR A 24 14.12 0.50 -3.14
C TYR A 24 14.74 0.56 -1.76
N TRP A 25 14.76 1.76 -1.17
CA TRP A 25 15.31 2.02 0.16
C TRP A 25 14.76 1.05 1.21
N ARG A 26 13.46 0.75 1.15
CA ARG A 26 12.74 -0.13 2.09
C ARG A 26 13.30 -1.56 2.12
N HIS A 27 14.03 -1.98 1.10
CA HIS A 27 14.62 -3.31 0.97
C HIS A 27 16.16 -3.32 1.00
N SER A 28 16.80 -2.15 0.94
CA SER A 28 18.26 -2.05 1.04
C SER A 28 18.72 -2.26 2.48
N SER A 29 19.95 -2.71 2.69
CA SER A 29 20.65 -2.51 3.97
C SER A 29 21.03 -1.02 4.14
N VAL A 30 21.65 -0.64 5.26
CA VAL A 30 22.29 0.67 5.44
C VAL A 30 23.67 0.45 6.04
N GLY A 31 24.66 1.22 5.61
CA GLY A 31 26.02 1.10 6.14
C GLY A 31 27.08 1.13 5.05
N GLU A 32 28.20 0.47 5.31
CA GLU A 32 29.39 0.52 4.45
C GLU A 32 29.17 -0.09 3.06
N ALA A 33 28.69 -1.35 2.99
CA ALA A 33 28.48 -2.03 1.73
C ALA A 33 27.43 -1.32 0.84
N GLU A 34 26.35 -0.82 1.45
CA GLU A 34 25.34 -0.05 0.72
C GLU A 34 25.95 1.22 0.11
N ARG A 35 26.73 1.98 0.90
CA ARG A 35 27.43 3.18 0.43
C ARG A 35 28.47 2.87 -0.65
N GLU A 36 29.20 1.77 -0.53
CA GLU A 36 30.13 1.33 -1.59
C GLU A 36 29.38 1.07 -2.90
N CYS A 37 28.26 0.36 -2.85
CA CYS A 37 27.41 0.13 -4.01
C CYS A 37 26.93 1.45 -4.63
N ARG A 38 26.52 2.43 -3.80
CA ARG A 38 26.11 3.76 -4.30
C ARG A 38 27.23 4.50 -4.99
N ASN A 39 28.40 4.55 -4.37
CA ASN A 39 29.60 5.16 -4.95
C ASN A 39 30.01 4.50 -6.28
N ARG A 40 29.60 3.24 -6.51
CA ARG A 40 29.88 2.48 -7.73
C ARG A 40 28.80 2.56 -8.81
N GLY A 41 27.62 3.14 -8.53
CA GLY A 41 26.56 3.15 -9.55
C GLY A 41 25.13 2.91 -9.06
N LEU A 42 24.92 2.55 -7.80
CA LEU A 42 23.58 2.21 -7.29
C LEU A 42 22.81 3.47 -6.89
N GLY A 43 21.71 3.77 -7.57
CA GLY A 43 20.73 4.77 -7.11
C GLY A 43 19.81 4.23 -6.00
N ILE A 44 19.16 5.11 -5.25
CA ILE A 44 18.11 4.72 -4.30
C ILE A 44 16.73 5.21 -4.76
N GLY A 45 15.72 4.34 -4.68
CA GLY A 45 14.32 4.70 -4.85
C GLY A 45 13.60 4.84 -3.50
N TRP A 46 13.05 6.02 -3.21
CA TRP A 46 12.18 6.24 -2.04
C TRP A 46 10.74 6.33 -2.48
N ILE A 47 9.84 5.69 -1.71
CA ILE A 47 8.40 5.81 -1.95
C ILE A 47 7.80 6.52 -0.76
N ARG A 48 6.97 7.51 -1.04
CA ARG A 48 6.25 8.31 -0.06
C ARG A 48 4.84 8.57 -0.56
N PRO A 49 3.84 8.57 0.34
CA PRO A 49 2.49 8.92 -0.06
C PRO A 49 2.44 10.41 -0.44
N PRO A 50 1.71 10.77 -1.51
CA PRO A 50 1.45 12.18 -1.86
C PRO A 50 0.22 12.76 -1.12
N HIS A 51 -0.34 12.01 -0.17
CA HIS A 51 -1.61 12.33 0.46
C HIS A 51 -1.61 11.96 1.94
N THR A 52 -2.56 12.55 2.65
CA THR A 52 -3.02 12.12 3.97
C THR A 52 -4.46 11.62 3.88
N THR A 53 -4.87 10.82 4.85
CA THR A 53 -6.20 10.19 4.91
C THR A 53 -6.93 10.64 6.15
N ILE A 54 -8.18 11.06 5.98
CA ILE A 54 -9.07 11.46 7.06
C ILE A 54 -10.28 10.52 7.05
N LEU A 55 -10.56 9.91 8.19
CA LEU A 55 -11.74 9.10 8.40
C LEU A 55 -12.81 9.94 9.11
N HIS A 56 -13.97 10.07 8.48
CA HIS A 56 -15.15 10.72 9.04
C HIS A 56 -16.09 9.66 9.61
N ASP A 57 -16.82 9.97 10.69
CA ASP A 57 -17.82 9.06 11.30
C ASP A 57 -17.34 7.62 11.60
N VAL A 58 -16.02 7.44 11.75
CA VAL A 58 -15.38 6.17 12.09
C VAL A 58 -14.42 6.40 13.25
N ASP A 59 -14.66 5.74 14.38
CA ASP A 59 -13.73 5.69 15.50
C ASP A 59 -12.76 4.52 15.33
N VAL A 60 -11.45 4.78 15.47
CA VAL A 60 -10.41 3.77 15.29
C VAL A 60 -9.64 3.60 16.60
N GLU A 61 -9.67 2.38 17.13
CA GLU A 61 -8.98 2.04 18.37
C GLU A 61 -8.01 0.89 18.13
N GLU A 62 -6.80 1.03 18.66
CA GLU A 62 -5.80 -0.03 18.69
C GLU A 62 -5.63 -0.58 20.10
N THR A 63 -5.77 -1.90 20.25
CA THR A 63 -5.61 -2.60 21.54
C THR A 63 -4.69 -3.81 21.41
N ARG A 64 -4.15 -4.27 22.53
CA ARG A 64 -3.43 -5.56 22.59
C ARG A 64 -4.42 -6.67 22.95
N ALA A 65 -4.40 -7.75 22.17
CA ALA A 65 -5.19 -8.94 22.42
C ALA A 65 -4.32 -10.20 22.44
N VAL A 66 -4.90 -11.32 22.87
CA VAL A 66 -4.28 -12.65 22.79
C VAL A 66 -5.22 -13.57 21.99
N VAL A 67 -4.74 -14.09 20.88
CA VAL A 67 -5.48 -15.00 19.99
C VAL A 67 -4.65 -16.27 19.84
N ASN A 68 -5.22 -17.43 20.16
CA ASN A 68 -4.55 -18.74 20.13
C ASN A 68 -3.20 -18.74 20.88
N GLY A 69 -3.14 -18.06 22.03
CA GLY A 69 -1.92 -17.96 22.85
C GLY A 69 -0.85 -17.00 22.32
N ARG A 70 -1.08 -16.33 21.19
CA ARG A 70 -0.17 -15.33 20.60
C ARG A 70 -0.68 -13.92 20.87
N SER A 71 0.21 -13.01 21.26
CA SER A 71 -0.13 -11.59 21.37
C SER A 71 -0.27 -10.99 19.98
N VAL A 72 -1.38 -10.28 19.76
CA VAL A 72 -1.69 -9.55 18.52
C VAL A 72 -2.06 -8.12 18.85
N ILE A 73 -1.92 -7.25 17.85
CA ILE A 73 -2.48 -5.90 17.85
C ILE A 73 -3.81 -5.96 17.12
N ARG A 74 -4.88 -5.53 17.80
CA ARG A 74 -6.22 -5.45 17.24
C ARG A 74 -6.56 -4.00 16.92
N THR A 75 -6.82 -3.71 15.65
CA THR A 75 -7.38 -2.43 15.22
C THR A 75 -8.88 -2.60 15.00
N THR A 76 -9.69 -1.88 15.76
CA THR A 76 -11.16 -1.88 15.67
C THR A 76 -11.65 -0.58 15.06
N PHE A 77 -12.50 -0.68 14.05
CA PHE A 77 -13.16 0.41 13.36
C PHE A 77 -14.63 0.40 13.77
N ARG A 78 -15.09 1.42 14.49
CA ARG A 78 -16.48 1.56 14.95
C ARG A 78 -17.21 2.58 14.11
N THR A 79 -18.39 2.18 13.64
CA THR A 79 -19.26 2.99 12.80
C THR A 79 -20.69 2.96 13.36
N PRO A 80 -21.60 3.84 12.91
CA PRO A 80 -23.02 3.74 13.23
C PRO A 80 -23.69 2.43 12.78
N LEU A 81 -23.11 1.73 11.80
CA LEU A 81 -23.66 0.47 11.26
C LEU A 81 -23.16 -0.77 12.01
N GLY A 82 -22.15 -0.63 12.87
CA GLY A 82 -21.47 -1.73 13.53
C GLY A 82 -19.96 -1.52 13.57
N SER A 83 -19.22 -2.57 13.92
CA SER A 83 -17.77 -2.52 14.06
C SER A 83 -17.08 -3.63 13.28
N LEU A 84 -15.98 -3.30 12.63
CA LEU A 84 -15.04 -4.27 12.06
C LEU A 84 -13.75 -4.26 12.85
N TYR A 85 -13.02 -5.37 12.82
CA TYR A 85 -11.67 -5.41 13.37
C TYR A 85 -10.76 -6.28 12.52
N GLN A 86 -9.48 -5.97 12.57
CA GLN A 86 -8.40 -6.78 12.04
C GLN A 86 -7.34 -6.96 13.11
N ASP A 87 -6.64 -8.09 13.04
CA ASP A 87 -5.52 -8.41 13.92
C ASP A 87 -4.24 -8.52 13.13
N GLU A 88 -3.15 -8.03 13.69
CA GLU A 88 -1.81 -8.20 13.14
C GLU A 88 -0.77 -8.47 14.23
N VAL A 89 0.31 -9.15 13.82
CA VAL A 89 1.51 -9.33 14.63
C VAL A 89 2.59 -8.41 14.10
N ARG A 90 3.15 -7.60 15.00
CA ARG A 90 4.23 -6.67 14.70
C ARG A 90 5.54 -7.19 15.29
N ASP A 91 6.54 -7.34 14.44
CA ASP A 91 7.90 -7.58 14.89
C ASP A 91 8.45 -6.35 15.65
N PRO A 92 9.46 -6.52 16.52
CA PRO A 92 10.14 -5.39 17.13
C PRO A 92 10.62 -4.38 16.08
N GLY A 93 10.39 -3.10 16.35
CA GLY A 93 10.83 -2.00 15.47
C GLY A 93 9.87 -1.62 14.35
N VAL A 94 8.69 -2.23 14.23
CA VAL A 94 7.63 -1.71 13.34
C VAL A 94 7.36 -0.24 13.67
N TYR A 95 7.30 0.60 12.63
CA TYR A 95 7.23 2.07 12.68
C TYR A 95 8.48 2.80 13.21
N GLN A 96 9.52 2.08 13.62
CA GLN A 96 10.81 2.65 14.01
C GLN A 96 11.92 2.38 12.98
N TRP A 97 11.71 1.39 12.11
CA TRP A 97 12.63 1.05 11.03
C TRP A 97 12.13 1.56 9.67
N LYS A 98 12.64 0.98 8.57
CA LYS A 98 12.35 1.41 7.21
C LYS A 98 10.87 1.19 6.87
N MET A 99 10.15 2.30 6.68
CA MET A 99 8.71 2.29 6.37
C MET A 99 7.93 1.61 7.50
N ASN A 100 7.08 0.64 7.19
CA ASN A 100 6.27 -0.10 8.15
C ASN A 100 6.89 -1.45 8.53
N ARG A 101 8.22 -1.62 8.47
CA ARG A 101 8.88 -2.92 8.76
C ARG A 101 9.48 -2.97 10.16
N GLY A 102 9.63 -4.18 10.69
CA GLY A 102 10.46 -4.46 11.87
C GLY A 102 11.93 -4.66 11.51
N TRP A 103 12.78 -4.90 12.52
CA TRP A 103 14.23 -5.12 12.35
C TRP A 103 14.58 -6.35 11.49
N THR A 104 13.67 -7.31 11.41
CA THR A 104 13.75 -8.50 10.55
C THR A 104 13.49 -8.20 9.08
N GLY A 105 13.06 -6.97 8.74
CA GLY A 105 12.69 -6.57 7.39
C GLY A 105 11.25 -6.92 6.98
N ASN A 106 10.48 -7.53 7.88
CA ASN A 106 9.08 -7.92 7.63
C ASN A 106 8.11 -6.78 7.98
N THR A 107 7.05 -6.63 7.19
CA THR A 107 5.89 -5.83 7.55
C THR A 107 5.04 -6.56 8.59
N PRO A 108 4.12 -5.87 9.30
CA PRO A 108 3.13 -6.52 10.15
C PRO A 108 2.48 -7.69 9.43
N LEU A 109 2.45 -8.84 10.11
CA LEU A 109 1.78 -10.03 9.63
C LEU A 109 0.31 -9.92 10.02
N LYS A 110 -0.57 -9.69 9.05
CA LYS A 110 -2.00 -9.74 9.28
C LYS A 110 -2.41 -11.18 9.62
N THR A 111 -3.14 -11.34 10.72
CA THR A 111 -3.62 -12.64 11.20
C THR A 111 -5.14 -12.77 11.10
N SER A 112 -5.86 -11.66 10.93
CA SER A 112 -7.27 -11.65 10.56
C SER A 112 -7.60 -10.41 9.74
N HIS A 113 -8.59 -10.53 8.85
CA HIS A 113 -9.05 -9.46 7.96
C HIS A 113 -10.31 -8.78 8.52
N MET A 114 -10.64 -7.59 8.01
CA MET A 114 -11.80 -6.82 8.50
C MET A 114 -13.12 -7.54 8.20
N VAL A 115 -13.28 -8.03 6.97
CA VAL A 115 -14.49 -8.70 6.48
C VAL A 115 -14.40 -10.19 6.73
N LYS A 116 -15.35 -10.74 7.48
CA LYS A 116 -15.46 -12.18 7.79
C LYS A 116 -16.76 -12.77 7.26
N THR A 117 -17.78 -11.93 7.08
CA THR A 117 -19.12 -12.30 6.62
C THR A 117 -19.62 -11.32 5.56
N LEU A 118 -20.71 -11.67 4.86
CA LEU A 118 -21.31 -10.79 3.85
C LEU A 118 -21.87 -9.48 4.44
N ASP A 119 -22.32 -9.48 5.69
CA ASP A 119 -22.85 -8.27 6.34
C ASP A 119 -21.73 -7.26 6.67
N ASP A 120 -20.49 -7.72 6.82
CA ASP A 120 -19.34 -6.86 7.08
C ASP A 120 -19.04 -5.90 5.91
N TYR A 121 -19.41 -6.26 4.67
CA TYR A 121 -19.24 -5.39 3.50
C TYR A 121 -20.05 -4.09 3.64
N LYS A 122 -21.21 -4.12 4.30
CA LYS A 122 -22.01 -2.91 4.54
C LYS A 122 -21.26 -1.93 5.44
N ILE A 123 -20.60 -2.44 6.47
CA ILE A 123 -19.78 -1.64 7.39
C ILE A 123 -18.51 -1.15 6.68
N LEU A 124 -17.86 -2.01 5.89
CA LEU A 124 -16.69 -1.64 5.09
C LEU A 124 -17.02 -0.53 4.08
N ASN A 125 -18.14 -0.63 3.38
CA ASN A 125 -18.61 0.41 2.45
C ASN A 125 -18.84 1.74 3.17
N HIS A 126 -19.36 1.72 4.39
CA HIS A 126 -19.46 2.94 5.20
C HIS A 126 -18.08 3.53 5.51
N ILE A 127 -17.10 2.72 5.91
CA ILE A 127 -15.73 3.20 6.18
C ILE A 127 -15.12 3.81 4.91
N ILE A 128 -15.24 3.13 3.76
CA ILE A 128 -14.69 3.60 2.49
C ILE A 128 -15.33 4.92 2.05
N ARG A 129 -16.67 5.02 2.08
CA ARG A 129 -17.39 6.25 1.68
C ARG A 129 -17.09 7.44 2.59
N ASN A 130 -16.70 7.18 3.84
CA ASN A 130 -16.29 8.21 4.79
C ASN A 130 -14.76 8.39 4.87
N THR A 131 -14.01 7.83 3.93
CA THR A 131 -12.57 8.08 3.79
C THR A 131 -12.35 9.24 2.82
N GLU A 132 -11.74 10.32 3.30
CA GLU A 132 -11.34 11.47 2.51
C GLU A 132 -9.81 11.48 2.33
N TYR A 133 -9.35 11.69 1.09
CA TYR A 133 -7.94 11.84 0.77
C TYR A 133 -7.62 13.31 0.49
N LYS A 134 -6.62 13.87 1.18
CA LYS A 134 -6.14 15.24 0.96
C LYS A 134 -4.70 15.27 0.46
N PRO A 135 -4.34 16.18 -0.46
CA PRO A 135 -2.96 16.33 -0.87
C PRO A 135 -2.08 16.70 0.33
N ASP A 136 -1.01 15.95 0.52
CA ASP A 136 0.04 16.22 1.49
C ASP A 136 1.37 15.76 0.88
N TYR A 137 2.08 16.72 0.28
CA TYR A 137 3.32 16.45 -0.44
C TYR A 137 4.56 16.54 0.43
N PHE A 138 4.42 16.94 1.71
CA PHE A 138 5.55 17.08 2.62
C PHE A 138 6.44 15.82 2.70
N PRO A 139 5.88 14.60 2.79
CA PRO A 139 6.70 13.38 2.80
C PRO A 139 7.56 13.22 1.54
N ILE A 140 7.07 13.66 0.38
CA ILE A 140 7.78 13.58 -0.89
C ILE A 140 8.84 14.68 -0.98
N GLU A 141 8.50 15.92 -0.67
CA GLU A 141 9.42 17.06 -0.69
C GLU A 141 10.62 16.84 0.24
N GLN A 142 10.35 16.38 1.47
CA GLN A 142 11.40 16.01 2.41
C GLN A 142 12.31 14.91 1.86
N ALA A 143 11.72 13.88 1.25
CA ALA A 143 12.49 12.80 0.66
C ALA A 143 13.38 13.27 -0.50
N MET A 144 12.88 14.21 -1.32
CA MET A 144 13.64 14.78 -2.43
C MET A 144 14.81 15.63 -1.92
N ASP A 145 14.60 16.43 -0.87
CA ASP A 145 15.64 17.23 -0.23
C ASP A 145 16.75 16.33 0.36
N TRP A 146 16.37 15.27 1.09
CA TRP A 146 17.34 14.36 1.70
C TRP A 146 18.11 13.52 0.68
N LEU A 147 17.45 13.12 -0.42
CA LEU A 147 18.05 12.22 -1.40
C LEU A 147 18.88 12.99 -2.45
N GLY A 148 18.53 14.22 -2.77
CA GLY A 148 19.21 15.02 -3.78
C GLY A 148 19.31 14.29 -5.12
N GLU A 149 20.54 14.11 -5.60
CA GLU A 149 20.84 13.48 -6.89
C GLU A 149 21.20 11.97 -6.79
N ASP A 150 21.22 11.41 -5.58
CA ASP A 150 21.57 10.00 -5.31
C ASP A 150 20.44 9.02 -5.72
N GLY A 151 19.29 9.53 -6.18
CA GLY A 151 18.17 8.66 -6.48
C GLY A 151 16.91 9.37 -6.96
N ILE A 152 15.79 8.65 -6.84
CA ILE A 152 14.46 9.13 -7.21
C ILE A 152 13.47 8.95 -6.06
N VAL A 153 12.49 9.84 -6.00
CA VAL A 153 11.34 9.71 -5.13
C VAL A 153 10.13 9.38 -6.00
N LEU A 154 9.35 8.40 -5.58
CA LEU A 154 8.13 7.97 -6.24
C LEU A 154 6.93 8.34 -5.35
N ALA A 155 5.90 8.92 -5.96
CA ALA A 155 4.60 9.09 -5.32
C ALA A 155 3.92 7.71 -5.24
N GLY A 156 3.80 7.16 -4.03
CA GLY A 156 3.19 5.85 -3.82
C GLY A 156 1.69 5.95 -3.69
N LEU A 157 0.95 5.28 -4.58
CA LEU A 157 -0.47 5.02 -4.40
C LEU A 157 -0.69 3.68 -3.67
N THR A 158 -1.91 3.50 -3.17
CA THR A 158 -2.36 2.25 -2.54
C THR A 158 -2.53 1.16 -3.61
N TYR A 159 -2.79 -0.08 -3.16
CA TYR A 159 -3.24 -1.15 -4.05
C TYR A 159 -4.46 -0.74 -4.87
N SER A 160 -4.64 -1.38 -6.03
CA SER A 160 -5.89 -1.27 -6.77
C SER A 160 -7.07 -1.77 -5.93
N PRO A 161 -8.31 -1.34 -6.24
CA PRO A 161 -9.50 -1.72 -5.48
C PRO A 161 -9.64 -3.23 -5.24
N MET A 162 -9.48 -4.05 -6.28
CA MET A 162 -9.59 -5.51 -6.12
C MET A 162 -8.43 -6.11 -5.31
N GLN A 163 -7.22 -5.57 -5.46
CA GLN A 163 -6.06 -5.99 -4.66
C GLN A 163 -6.19 -5.61 -3.18
N SER A 164 -6.81 -4.47 -2.87
CA SER A 164 -7.19 -4.13 -1.50
C SER A 164 -8.21 -5.11 -0.92
N LEU A 165 -9.18 -5.58 -1.70
CA LEU A 165 -10.10 -6.63 -1.23
C LEU A 165 -9.37 -7.95 -0.97
N LEU A 166 -8.50 -8.36 -1.89
CA LEU A 166 -7.70 -9.58 -1.80
C LEU A 166 -6.73 -9.60 -0.60
N PHE A 167 -6.04 -8.50 -0.32
CA PHE A 167 -4.93 -8.49 0.65
C PHE A 167 -5.20 -7.69 1.93
N GLU A 168 -6.06 -6.67 1.87
CA GLU A 168 -6.23 -5.75 3.00
C GLU A 168 -7.54 -5.98 3.75
N TYR A 169 -8.66 -6.15 3.04
CA TYR A 169 -9.97 -6.08 3.67
C TYR A 169 -10.65 -7.43 3.88
N VAL A 170 -10.60 -8.33 2.91
CA VAL A 170 -11.30 -9.63 2.94
C VAL A 170 -10.32 -10.76 3.09
N GLY A 171 -9.21 -10.72 2.36
CA GLY A 171 -8.20 -11.78 2.40
C GLY A 171 -8.49 -12.89 1.40
N CYS A 172 -7.41 -13.41 0.83
CA CYS A 172 -7.39 -14.63 0.03
C CYS A 172 -6.83 -15.84 0.80
N ASP A 173 -6.52 -15.66 2.08
CA ASP A 173 -5.86 -16.62 2.97
C ASP A 173 -6.54 -16.70 4.35
N GLY A 174 -6.25 -17.77 5.09
CA GLY A 174 -6.73 -17.93 6.47
C GLY A 174 -8.26 -17.90 6.60
N GLU A 175 -8.78 -16.88 7.28
CA GLU A 175 -10.23 -16.62 7.43
C GLU A 175 -10.84 -15.86 6.24
N GLY A 176 -10.01 -15.41 5.30
CA GLY A 176 -10.43 -14.63 4.14
C GLY A 176 -11.09 -15.47 3.07
N ASN A 177 -12.26 -15.03 2.62
CA ASN A 177 -13.14 -15.78 1.72
C ASN A 177 -13.44 -15.04 0.41
N ILE A 178 -12.56 -14.13 -0.03
CA ILE A 178 -12.82 -13.26 -1.20
C ILE A 178 -13.24 -14.03 -2.46
N TYR A 179 -12.61 -15.17 -2.76
CA TYR A 179 -12.97 -15.97 -3.93
C TYR A 179 -14.37 -16.59 -3.79
N LEU A 180 -14.72 -17.09 -2.60
CA LEU A 180 -16.04 -17.66 -2.33
C LEU A 180 -17.12 -16.57 -2.34
N HIS A 181 -16.85 -15.42 -1.73
CA HIS A 181 -17.76 -14.28 -1.73
C HIS A 181 -17.99 -13.76 -3.15
N GLN A 182 -16.95 -13.60 -3.96
CA GLN A 182 -17.09 -13.14 -5.34
C GLN A 182 -17.79 -14.18 -6.24
N PHE A 183 -17.61 -15.48 -5.97
CA PHE A 183 -18.28 -16.54 -6.73
C PHE A 183 -19.77 -16.65 -6.37
N ASP A 184 -20.10 -16.73 -5.09
CA ASP A 184 -21.47 -16.94 -4.62
C ASP A 184 -22.30 -15.64 -4.57
N ASN A 185 -21.65 -14.49 -4.36
CA ASN A 185 -22.29 -13.19 -4.11
C ASN A 185 -21.55 -12.03 -4.83
N PRO A 186 -21.36 -12.12 -6.17
CA PRO A 186 -20.58 -11.14 -6.93
C PRO A 186 -21.11 -9.71 -6.76
N ASP A 187 -22.43 -9.52 -6.69
CA ASP A 187 -23.03 -8.18 -6.56
C ASP A 187 -22.56 -7.43 -5.31
N VAL A 188 -22.37 -8.14 -4.19
CA VAL A 188 -21.92 -7.56 -2.91
C VAL A 188 -20.47 -7.13 -3.00
N VAL A 189 -19.61 -8.01 -3.51
CA VAL A 189 -18.17 -7.73 -3.64
C VAL A 189 -17.93 -6.63 -4.66
N GLU A 190 -18.66 -6.65 -5.78
CA GLU A 190 -18.54 -5.65 -6.84
C GLU A 190 -19.11 -4.28 -6.45
N GLU A 191 -20.12 -4.21 -5.58
CA GLU A 191 -20.53 -2.94 -4.97
C GLU A 191 -19.39 -2.32 -4.16
N THR A 192 -18.70 -3.11 -3.35
CA THR A 192 -17.55 -2.62 -2.57
C THR A 192 -16.36 -2.26 -3.45
N TYR A 193 -16.09 -3.05 -4.50
CA TYR A 193 -15.09 -2.70 -5.51
C TYR A 193 -15.39 -1.32 -6.13
N ARG A 194 -16.62 -1.08 -6.60
CA ARG A 194 -17.02 0.23 -7.17
C ARG A 194 -16.90 1.35 -6.14
N THR A 195 -17.29 1.08 -4.89
CA THR A 195 -17.18 2.04 -3.78
C THR A 195 -15.72 2.43 -3.51
N LEU A 196 -14.77 1.47 -3.62
CA LEU A 196 -13.34 1.76 -3.56
C LEU A 196 -12.84 2.56 -4.75
N CYS A 197 -13.29 2.26 -5.98
CA CYS A 197 -12.95 3.03 -7.17
C CYS A 197 -13.36 4.50 -7.01
N GLU A 198 -14.61 4.75 -6.61
CA GLU A 198 -15.17 6.10 -6.40
C GLU A 198 -14.41 6.85 -5.29
N SER A 199 -14.20 6.21 -4.14
CA SER A 199 -13.49 6.82 -3.01
C SER A 199 -12.04 7.21 -3.35
N ARG A 200 -11.37 6.41 -4.19
CA ARG A 200 -9.94 6.59 -4.52
C ARG A 200 -9.70 7.46 -5.76
N GLU A 201 -10.72 7.87 -6.49
CA GLU A 201 -10.59 8.74 -7.66
C GLU A 201 -9.73 10.00 -7.38
N PRO A 202 -9.86 10.71 -6.23
CA PRO A 202 -9.04 11.88 -5.94
C PRO A 202 -7.53 11.58 -5.83
N LEU A 203 -7.13 10.33 -5.53
CA LEU A 203 -5.72 9.97 -5.37
C LEU A 203 -4.94 10.14 -6.68
N TYR A 204 -5.58 9.91 -7.83
CA TYR A 204 -4.91 10.04 -9.13
C TYR A 204 -4.57 11.51 -9.44
N GLU A 205 -5.49 12.44 -9.16
CA GLU A 205 -5.23 13.87 -9.32
C GLU A 205 -4.16 14.36 -8.33
N ILE A 206 -4.22 13.90 -7.08
CA ILE A 206 -3.20 14.21 -6.06
C ILE A 206 -1.82 13.70 -6.51
N ALA A 207 -1.74 12.47 -7.01
CA ALA A 207 -0.48 11.91 -7.50
C ALA A 207 0.03 12.63 -8.76
N ALA A 208 -0.84 13.00 -9.70
CA ALA A 208 -0.47 13.74 -10.91
C ALA A 208 0.09 15.14 -10.61
N ARG A 209 -0.36 15.76 -9.51
CA ARG A 209 0.13 17.07 -9.03
C ARG A 209 1.29 16.97 -8.04
N SER A 210 1.71 15.76 -7.69
CA SER A 210 2.83 15.52 -6.79
C SER A 210 4.15 16.07 -7.38
N PRO A 211 5.09 16.53 -6.54
CA PRO A 211 6.41 16.94 -7.01
C PRO A 211 7.29 15.77 -7.49
N ALA A 212 6.89 14.51 -7.29
CA ALA A 212 7.63 13.35 -7.78
C ALA A 212 7.44 13.14 -9.30
N ASP A 213 8.53 12.90 -10.03
CA ASP A 213 8.50 12.60 -11.47
C ASP A 213 7.80 11.27 -11.83
N ILE A 214 7.63 10.37 -10.87
CA ILE A 214 7.14 9.00 -11.09
C ILE A 214 6.08 8.67 -10.04
N VAL A 215 4.96 8.12 -10.49
CA VAL A 215 3.91 7.55 -9.64
C VAL A 215 4.08 6.03 -9.62
N MET A 216 4.09 5.44 -8.42
CA MET A 216 4.06 4.00 -8.24
C MET A 216 2.63 3.55 -7.95
N CYS A 217 2.01 2.93 -8.94
CA CYS A 217 0.76 2.18 -8.82
C CYS A 217 1.11 0.70 -8.92
N GLY A 218 1.29 0.02 -7.79
CA GLY A 218 1.82 -1.34 -7.76
C GLY A 218 0.83 -2.31 -7.12
N ASP A 219 0.62 -3.43 -7.81
CA ASP A 219 -0.16 -4.57 -7.34
C ASP A 219 0.70 -5.83 -7.32
N ASN A 220 0.31 -6.81 -6.51
CA ASN A 220 0.90 -8.15 -6.51
C ASN A 220 0.07 -9.05 -7.43
N ILE A 221 0.37 -8.96 -8.72
CA ILE A 221 -0.35 -9.68 -9.78
C ILE A 221 0.43 -10.94 -10.13
N ASP A 222 -0.18 -12.09 -9.90
CA ASP A 222 0.32 -13.38 -10.38
C ASP A 222 -0.85 -14.30 -10.73
N SER A 223 -0.58 -15.33 -11.53
CA SER A 223 -1.59 -16.26 -12.03
C SER A 223 -2.14 -17.24 -10.99
N VAL A 224 -1.58 -17.28 -9.78
CA VAL A 224 -2.05 -18.10 -8.67
C VAL A 224 -3.10 -17.34 -7.86
N ILE A 225 -2.91 -16.04 -7.67
CA ILE A 225 -3.80 -15.19 -6.86
C ILE A 225 -4.89 -14.52 -7.71
N ILE A 226 -4.61 -14.18 -8.97
CA ILE A 226 -5.59 -13.51 -9.84
C ILE A 226 -5.99 -14.44 -10.98
N PRO A 227 -7.24 -14.94 -10.99
CA PRO A 227 -7.81 -15.64 -12.13
C PRO A 227 -7.83 -14.76 -13.40
N PRO A 228 -7.69 -15.34 -14.61
CA PRO A 228 -7.65 -14.57 -15.86
C PRO A 228 -8.85 -13.63 -16.08
N ASP A 229 -10.05 -14.08 -15.71
CA ASP A 229 -11.27 -13.27 -15.81
C ASP A 229 -11.27 -12.08 -14.84
N TRP A 230 -10.68 -12.24 -13.65
CA TRP A 230 -10.52 -11.13 -12.70
C TRP A 230 -9.48 -10.13 -13.18
N PHE A 231 -8.40 -10.60 -13.79
CA PHE A 231 -7.38 -9.73 -14.38
C PHE A 231 -8.01 -8.84 -15.47
N GLU A 232 -8.79 -9.43 -16.38
CA GLU A 232 -9.48 -8.68 -17.45
C GLU A 232 -10.49 -7.67 -16.91
N ARG A 233 -11.21 -8.00 -15.83
CA ARG A 233 -12.32 -7.19 -15.31
C ARG A 233 -11.91 -6.12 -14.32
N PHE A 234 -10.87 -6.38 -13.53
CA PHE A 234 -10.56 -5.58 -12.34
C PHE A 234 -9.14 -5.00 -12.34
N THR A 235 -8.29 -5.39 -13.31
CA THR A 235 -6.88 -4.99 -13.36
C THR A 235 -6.49 -4.24 -14.63
N LEU A 236 -7.06 -4.60 -15.78
CA LEU A 236 -6.89 -3.86 -17.05
C LEU A 236 -7.68 -2.54 -17.05
#